data_AF-A0A845U2P7-F1
#
_entry.id   AF-A0A845U2P7-F1
#
_cell.length_a   1.000
_cell.length_b   1.000
_cell.length_c   1.000
_cell.angle_alpha   90.00
_cell.angle_beta   90.00
_cell.angle_gamma   90.00
#
_symmetry.space_group_name_H-M   'P 1'
#
loop_
_entity.id
_entity.type
_entity.pdbx_description
1 polymer ?
#
loop_
_entity_poly.entity_id
_entity_poly.type
_entity_poly.pdbx_seq_one_letter_code
_entity_poly.pdbx_strand_id
1 'polypeptide(L)'
;MKIKTSFMVCMILGVLVAATPSRAQTPQAKADALLAGSKWAEAAAAYRQILDVSPSDPAAWSGLGQALQQLKQYDQAIAAYQKALDLRFRPVLHSYFIADAYAAKGDRQNTYVWLDKVAELGGSGTFRQMALSAPEFVAMASDPKFTAIMEKMRPCTAPEYRQFDFWLGDWAVEAPAGQPAGTNLVTSEQSGCLLIEHWSSAAPAAQTGTSFNFYDRRDKKWHQIYLDNSGNMGAFPPMAGEFRDGKMVLLTDSAATPLFRWTWAQIAPGKVTQVAERSTDGGKTWIVTWDSVYIKKK
;
A
#
# COMPACT_ATOMS: atom_id res chain seq x y z
N MET A 1 64.11 -67.65 13.80
CA MET A 1 65.24 -66.69 13.91
C MET A 1 64.92 -65.45 13.08
N LYS A 2 64.71 -64.31 13.78
CA LYS A 2 64.75 -62.88 13.37
C LYS A 2 64.00 -62.37 12.11
N ILE A 3 62.89 -61.66 12.37
CA ILE A 3 62.51 -60.27 12.01
C ILE A 3 62.61 -59.80 10.54
N LYS A 4 61.44 -59.39 9.98
CA LYS A 4 61.25 -58.20 9.12
C LYS A 4 59.90 -57.54 9.51
N THR A 5 59.89 -56.50 10.34
CA THR A 5 59.69 -55.08 9.96
C THR A 5 58.64 -54.84 8.88
N SER A 6 57.50 -54.23 9.25
CA SER A 6 56.85 -53.23 8.40
C SER A 6 56.06 -52.23 9.24
N PHE A 7 56.28 -50.96 8.91
CA PHE A 7 55.78 -49.75 9.53
C PHE A 7 54.25 -49.64 9.41
N MET A 8 53.57 -49.33 10.52
CA MET A 8 52.22 -48.77 10.49
C MET A 8 52.31 -47.34 11.01
N VAL A 9 52.35 -46.39 10.08
CA VAL A 9 52.31 -44.95 10.34
C VAL A 9 50.90 -44.60 10.82
N CYS A 10 50.77 -44.30 12.12
CA CYS A 10 49.55 -43.79 12.71
C CYS A 10 49.46 -42.28 12.42
N MET A 11 48.81 -41.89 11.32
CA MET A 11 48.40 -40.49 11.12
C MET A 11 47.25 -40.19 12.07
N ILE A 12 47.55 -39.49 13.16
CA ILE A 12 46.53 -38.80 13.95
C ILE A 12 46.12 -37.57 13.14
N LEU A 13 45.03 -37.68 12.37
CA LEU A 13 44.32 -36.52 11.86
C LEU A 13 43.71 -35.80 13.06
N GLY A 14 44.38 -34.75 13.53
CA GLY A 14 43.74 -33.74 14.36
C GLY A 14 42.67 -33.06 13.51
N VAL A 15 41.40 -33.38 13.76
CA VAL A 15 40.27 -32.62 13.22
C VAL A 15 40.32 -31.25 13.86
N LEU A 16 40.91 -30.28 13.15
CA LEU A 16 40.61 -28.87 13.39
C LEU A 16 39.11 -28.70 13.12
N VAL A 17 38.31 -28.65 14.18
CA VAL A 17 36.99 -28.04 14.10
C VAL A 17 37.24 -26.58 13.77
N ALA A 18 37.12 -26.22 12.49
CA ALA A 18 36.97 -24.84 12.09
C ALA A 18 35.72 -24.31 12.79
N ALA A 19 35.91 -23.56 13.88
CA ALA A 19 34.86 -22.73 14.43
C ALA A 19 34.40 -21.84 13.27
N THR A 20 33.19 -22.10 12.78
CA THR A 20 32.55 -21.21 11.82
C THR A 20 32.55 -19.83 12.46
N PRO A 21 33.16 -18.79 11.84
CA PRO A 21 33.05 -17.45 12.39
C PRO A 21 31.57 -17.13 12.46
N SER A 22 31.03 -16.98 13.67
CA SER A 22 29.68 -16.46 13.84
C SER A 22 29.63 -15.16 13.05
N ARG A 23 28.75 -15.07 12.05
CA ARG A 23 28.56 -13.86 11.26
C ARG A 23 28.51 -12.68 12.24
N ALA A 24 29.54 -11.82 12.22
CA ALA A 24 29.66 -10.76 13.21
C ALA A 24 28.35 -9.96 13.19
N GLN A 25 27.64 -9.94 14.32
CA GLN A 25 26.40 -9.19 14.42
C GLN A 25 26.73 -7.73 14.19
N THR A 26 25.99 -7.06 13.31
CA THR A 26 26.16 -5.63 13.09
C THR A 26 25.83 -4.86 14.38
N PRO A 27 26.40 -3.66 14.60
CA PRO A 27 26.01 -2.82 15.73
C PRO A 27 24.49 -2.63 15.82
N GLN A 28 23.84 -2.45 14.67
CA GLN A 28 22.38 -2.38 14.54
C GLN A 28 21.69 -3.65 15.07
N ALA A 29 22.08 -4.83 14.59
CA ALA A 29 21.47 -6.09 15.02
C ALA A 29 21.64 -6.33 16.53
N LYS A 30 22.77 -5.91 17.11
CA LYS A 30 22.99 -5.98 18.56
C LYS A 30 22.06 -5.02 19.32
N ALA A 31 21.91 -3.78 18.86
CA ALA A 31 21.00 -2.81 19.46
C ALA A 31 19.53 -3.28 19.36
N ASP A 32 19.11 -3.77 18.19
CA ASP A 32 17.78 -4.33 17.96
C ASP A 32 17.51 -5.55 18.86
N ALA A 33 18.51 -6.41 19.09
CA ALA A 33 18.38 -7.54 20.00
C ALA A 33 18.22 -7.11 21.47
N LEU A 34 18.92 -6.04 21.90
CA LEU A 34 18.72 -5.45 23.23
C LEU A 34 17.31 -4.87 23.37
N LEU A 35 16.82 -4.19 22.33
CA LEU A 35 15.45 -3.66 22.29
C LEU A 35 14.43 -4.81 22.37
N ALA A 36 14.52 -5.83 21.52
CA ALA A 36 13.63 -7.00 21.56
C ALA A 36 13.68 -7.74 22.91
N GLY A 37 14.85 -7.76 23.56
CA GLY A 37 15.04 -8.33 24.89
C GLY A 37 14.59 -7.46 26.06
N SER A 38 13.90 -6.34 25.81
CA SER A 38 13.43 -5.39 26.83
C SER A 38 14.53 -4.72 27.66
N LYS A 39 15.76 -4.72 27.16
CA LYS A 39 16.93 -4.08 27.80
C LYS A 39 17.03 -2.64 27.35
N TRP A 40 16.02 -1.84 27.70
CA TRP A 40 15.77 -0.52 27.12
C TRP A 40 16.95 0.47 27.29
N ALA A 41 17.54 0.53 28.48
CA ALA A 41 18.67 1.42 28.74
C ALA A 41 19.92 1.05 27.91
N GLU A 42 20.20 -0.25 27.82
CA GLU A 42 21.31 -0.78 27.03
C GLU A 42 21.07 -0.60 25.52
N ALA A 43 19.82 -0.80 25.06
CA ALA A 43 19.42 -0.53 23.69
C ALA A 43 19.59 0.95 23.33
N ALA A 44 19.12 1.86 24.18
CA ALA A 44 19.28 3.30 23.97
C ALA A 44 20.78 3.70 23.91
N ALA A 45 21.62 3.15 24.78
CA ALA A 45 23.06 3.37 24.72
C ALA A 45 23.68 2.84 23.42
N ALA A 46 23.29 1.63 22.99
CA ALA A 46 23.77 1.03 21.75
C ALA A 46 23.35 1.84 20.50
N TYR A 47 22.10 2.32 20.44
CA TYR A 47 21.66 3.18 19.33
C TYR A 47 22.39 4.53 19.31
N ARG A 48 22.66 5.13 20.48
CA ARG A 48 23.48 6.35 20.54
C ARG A 48 24.89 6.13 19.99
N GLN A 49 25.53 5.00 20.30
CA GLN A 49 26.84 4.65 19.72
C GLN A 49 26.80 4.51 18.19
N ILE A 50 25.71 3.98 17.63
CA ILE A 50 25.51 3.94 16.17
C ILE A 50 25.42 5.35 15.62
N LEU A 51 24.67 6.22 16.28
CA LEU A 51 24.44 7.62 15.87
C LEU A 51 25.69 8.51 16.03
N ASP A 52 26.60 8.18 16.96
CA ASP A 52 27.89 8.87 17.08
C ASP A 52 28.76 8.66 15.83
N VAL A 53 28.61 7.51 15.16
CA VAL A 53 29.32 7.17 13.92
C VAL A 53 28.52 7.56 12.68
N SER A 54 27.19 7.39 12.72
CA SER A 54 26.27 7.64 11.61
C SER A 54 25.06 8.45 12.09
N PRO A 55 25.20 9.78 12.23
CA PRO A 55 24.14 10.64 12.79
C PRO A 55 22.91 10.74 11.88
N SER A 56 23.01 10.30 10.63
CA SER A 56 21.91 10.25 9.66
C SER A 56 21.32 8.84 9.50
N ASP A 57 21.59 7.90 10.41
CA ASP A 57 20.96 6.58 10.38
C ASP A 57 19.52 6.67 10.94
N PRO A 58 18.49 6.58 10.08
CA PRO A 58 17.12 6.73 10.57
C PRO A 58 16.62 5.51 11.34
N ALA A 59 17.16 4.32 11.11
CA ALA A 59 16.78 3.11 11.84
C ALA A 59 17.30 3.18 13.28
N ALA A 60 18.52 3.70 13.48
CA ALA A 60 19.06 3.95 14.82
C ALA A 60 18.26 5.03 15.57
N TRP A 61 17.85 6.13 14.92
CA TRP A 61 16.95 7.11 15.52
C TRP A 61 15.58 6.51 15.92
N SER A 62 15.02 5.66 15.05
CA SER A 62 13.76 4.95 15.33
C SER A 62 13.86 4.02 16.54
N GLY A 63 14.93 3.23 16.60
CA GLY A 63 15.21 2.32 17.71
C GLY A 63 15.49 3.06 19.02
N LEU A 64 16.24 4.17 18.96
CA LEU A 64 16.48 5.04 20.10
C LEU A 64 15.16 5.59 20.66
N GLY A 65 14.27 6.08 19.80
CA GLY A 65 12.94 6.57 20.22
C GLY A 65 12.13 5.50 20.96
N GLN A 66 12.10 4.27 20.42
CA GLN A 66 11.39 3.15 21.06
C GLN A 66 11.97 2.82 22.44
N ALA A 67 13.29 2.70 22.56
CA ALA A 67 13.95 2.44 23.83
C ALA A 67 13.65 3.55 24.87
N LEU A 68 13.71 4.81 24.46
CA LEU A 68 13.42 5.96 25.32
C LEU A 68 11.96 6.02 25.76
N GLN A 69 11.03 5.65 24.88
CA GLN A 69 9.61 5.59 25.23
C GLN A 69 9.33 4.53 26.29
N GLN A 70 9.95 3.34 26.20
CA GLN A 70 9.84 2.30 27.22
C GLN A 70 10.45 2.74 28.56
N LEU A 71 11.47 3.60 28.53
CA LEU A 71 12.04 4.25 29.71
C LEU A 71 11.21 5.45 30.22
N LYS A 72 10.06 5.74 29.60
CA LYS A 72 9.19 6.89 29.89
C LYS A 72 9.87 8.26 29.72
N GLN A 73 10.95 8.30 28.93
CA GLN A 73 11.66 9.52 28.56
C GLN A 73 11.00 10.14 27.31
N TYR A 74 9.72 10.50 27.43
CA TYR A 74 8.86 10.82 26.28
C TYR A 74 9.38 11.97 25.41
N ASP A 75 9.89 13.06 26.01
CA ASP A 75 10.40 14.20 25.24
C ASP A 75 11.63 13.82 24.39
N GLN A 76 12.50 12.97 24.92
CA GLN A 76 13.65 12.46 24.17
C GLN A 76 13.22 11.45 23.10
N ALA A 77 12.22 10.62 23.39
CA ALA A 77 11.64 9.68 22.42
C ALA A 77 11.03 10.43 21.23
N ILE A 78 10.22 11.46 21.49
CA ILE A 78 9.62 12.33 20.46
C ILE A 78 10.71 12.98 19.60
N ALA A 79 11.75 13.53 20.21
CA ALA A 79 12.87 14.11 19.47
C ALA A 79 13.58 13.08 18.57
N ALA A 80 13.79 11.85 19.05
CA ALA A 80 14.40 10.78 18.26
C ALA A 80 13.50 10.33 17.10
N TYR A 81 12.18 10.18 17.33
CA TYR A 81 11.23 9.88 16.26
C TYR A 81 11.12 11.01 15.23
N GLN A 82 11.18 12.27 15.66
CA GLN A 82 11.20 13.41 14.77
C GLN A 82 12.43 13.37 13.86
N LYS A 83 13.61 13.01 14.37
CA LYS A 83 14.81 12.81 13.54
C LYS A 83 14.62 11.72 12.49
N ALA A 84 14.03 10.58 12.86
CA ALA A 84 13.71 9.54 11.88
C ALA A 84 12.70 10.02 10.81
N LEU A 85 11.69 10.80 11.21
CA LEU A 85 10.71 11.40 10.31
C LEU A 85 11.32 12.46 9.36
N ASP A 86 12.22 13.30 9.86
CA ASP A 86 12.95 14.31 9.07
C ASP A 86 13.80 13.63 7.99
N LEU A 87 14.37 12.47 8.30
CA LEU A 87 15.07 11.58 7.36
C LEU A 87 14.13 10.77 6.45
N ARG A 88 12.82 11.07 6.45
CA ARG A 88 11.76 10.42 5.65
C ARG A 88 11.62 8.92 5.90
N PHE A 89 12.09 8.42 7.04
CA PHE A 89 12.00 7.01 7.36
C PHE A 89 10.61 6.69 7.89
N ARG A 90 9.85 5.87 7.14
CA ARG A 90 8.51 5.39 7.51
C ARG A 90 7.64 6.50 8.14
N PRO A 91 7.30 7.56 7.39
CA PRO A 91 6.75 8.79 7.96
C PRO A 91 5.41 8.61 8.68
N VAL A 92 4.55 7.71 8.19
CA VAL A 92 3.28 7.36 8.85
C VAL A 92 3.54 6.71 10.22
N LEU A 93 4.48 5.76 10.28
CA LEU A 93 4.81 5.04 11.51
C LEU A 93 5.40 5.96 12.57
N HIS A 94 6.33 6.84 12.19
CA HIS A 94 6.95 7.75 13.15
C HIS A 94 6.00 8.86 13.59
N SER A 95 5.10 9.33 12.72
CA SER A 95 4.02 10.24 13.14
C SER A 95 3.11 9.57 14.18
N TYR A 96 2.82 8.27 14.02
CA TYR A 96 2.07 7.49 15.01
C TYR A 96 2.83 7.35 16.33
N PHE A 97 4.11 6.99 16.30
CA PHE A 97 4.92 6.88 17.52
C PHE A 97 5.06 8.21 18.26
N ILE A 98 5.11 9.33 17.55
CA ILE A 98 5.10 10.65 18.20
C ILE A 98 3.74 10.90 18.86
N ALA A 99 2.62 10.59 18.19
CA ALA A 99 1.28 10.69 18.79
C ALA A 99 1.13 9.84 20.06
N ASP A 100 1.63 8.61 20.01
CA ASP A 100 1.63 7.66 21.12
C ASP A 100 2.45 8.19 22.32
N ALA A 101 3.66 8.72 22.06
CA ALA A 101 4.47 9.34 23.10
C ALA A 101 3.80 10.57 23.75
N TYR A 102 3.12 11.42 22.95
CA TYR A 102 2.35 12.55 23.49
C TYR A 102 1.16 12.07 24.33
N ALA A 103 0.45 11.03 23.91
CA ALA A 103 -0.66 10.47 24.67
C ALA A 103 -0.19 9.88 26.00
N ALA A 104 0.92 9.15 26.00
CA ALA A 104 1.54 8.62 27.21
C ALA A 104 2.00 9.72 28.19
N LYS A 105 2.37 10.90 27.69
CA LYS A 105 2.67 12.10 28.49
C LYS A 105 1.41 12.81 29.02
N GLY A 106 0.22 12.45 28.54
CA GLY A 106 -1.04 13.13 28.83
C GLY A 106 -1.27 14.41 28.01
N ASP A 107 -0.46 14.66 26.97
CA ASP A 107 -0.60 15.80 26.07
C ASP A 107 -1.60 15.47 24.95
N ARG A 108 -2.88 15.63 25.29
CA ARG A 108 -4.00 15.38 24.37
C ARG A 108 -3.93 16.26 23.12
N GLN A 109 -3.52 17.52 23.25
CA GLN A 109 -3.52 18.45 22.13
C GLN A 109 -2.53 18.00 21.05
N ASN A 110 -1.29 17.72 21.43
CA ASN A 110 -0.28 17.25 20.48
C ASN A 110 -0.56 15.82 19.99
N THR A 111 -1.19 14.98 20.79
CA THR A 111 -1.67 13.66 20.33
C THR A 111 -2.55 13.79 19.08
N TYR A 112 -3.55 14.69 19.10
CA TYR A 112 -4.45 14.89 17.97
C TYR A 112 -3.75 15.49 16.75
N VAL A 113 -2.82 16.42 16.94
CA VAL A 113 -2.01 16.96 15.84
C VAL A 113 -1.28 15.84 15.11
N TRP A 114 -0.66 14.92 15.85
CA TRP A 114 0.12 13.84 15.27
C TRP A 114 -0.72 12.69 14.72
N LEU A 115 -1.87 12.36 15.32
CA LEU A 115 -2.82 11.40 14.72
C LEU A 115 -3.44 11.95 13.43
N ASP A 116 -3.73 13.26 13.35
CA ASP A 116 -4.19 13.86 12.09
C ASP A 116 -3.10 13.78 11.03
N LYS A 117 -1.83 13.98 11.43
CA LYS A 117 -0.68 13.80 10.53
C LYS A 117 -0.56 12.38 10.00
N VAL A 118 -0.83 11.37 10.82
CA VAL A 118 -0.89 9.96 10.38
C VAL A 118 -1.93 9.80 9.25
N ALA A 119 -3.12 10.38 9.41
CA ALA A 119 -4.17 10.31 8.40
C ALA A 119 -3.78 11.05 7.10
N GLU A 120 -3.21 12.25 7.20
CA GLU A 120 -2.71 13.03 6.04
C GLU A 120 -1.64 12.28 5.23
N LEU A 121 -0.76 11.56 5.92
CA LEU A 121 0.30 10.77 5.28
C LEU A 121 -0.20 9.43 4.72
N GLY A 122 -1.52 9.18 4.77
CA GLY A 122 -2.16 7.98 4.20
C GLY A 122 -2.30 6.81 5.18
N GLY A 123 -2.06 7.01 6.47
CA GLY A 123 -2.38 6.04 7.51
C GLY A 123 -3.85 5.67 7.45
N SER A 124 -4.15 4.37 7.34
CA SER A 124 -5.50 3.86 7.13
C SER A 124 -5.82 2.73 8.12
N GLY A 125 -6.34 1.59 7.65
CA GLY A 125 -6.93 0.53 8.47
C GLY A 125 -6.05 0.09 9.64
N THR A 126 -4.77 -0.22 9.40
CA THR A 126 -3.86 -0.68 10.46
C THR A 126 -3.66 0.38 11.54
N PHE A 127 -3.36 1.63 11.17
CA PHE A 127 -3.12 2.70 12.13
C PHE A 127 -4.40 3.11 12.87
N ARG A 128 -5.54 3.07 12.18
CA ARG A 128 -6.85 3.24 12.81
C ARG A 128 -7.11 2.16 13.85
N GLN A 129 -6.87 0.90 13.52
CA GLN A 129 -7.04 -0.23 14.44
C GLN A 129 -6.13 -0.07 15.66
N MET A 130 -4.84 0.20 15.43
CA MET A 130 -3.87 0.44 16.49
C MET A 130 -4.35 1.57 17.41
N ALA A 131 -4.77 2.70 16.84
CA ALA A 131 -5.24 3.85 17.59
C ALA A 131 -6.51 3.56 18.42
N LEU A 132 -7.45 2.76 17.89
CA LEU A 132 -8.67 2.37 18.60
C LEU A 132 -8.43 1.34 19.71
N SER A 133 -7.32 0.59 19.65
CA SER A 133 -6.99 -0.46 20.63
C SER A 133 -5.99 -0.03 21.70
N ALA A 134 -5.20 1.03 21.47
CA ALA A 134 -4.13 1.41 22.39
C ALA A 134 -4.71 2.05 23.67
N PRO A 135 -4.36 1.55 24.87
CA PRO A 135 -4.87 2.08 26.15
C PRO A 135 -4.71 3.60 26.30
N GLU A 136 -3.62 4.14 25.79
CA GLU A 136 -3.23 5.55 25.80
C GLU A 136 -4.25 6.41 25.06
N PHE A 137 -4.91 5.86 24.03
CA PHE A 137 -5.91 6.55 23.22
C PHE A 137 -7.35 6.22 23.61
N VAL A 138 -7.61 5.09 24.28
CA VAL A 138 -8.97 4.69 24.70
C VAL A 138 -9.64 5.75 25.57
N ALA A 139 -8.88 6.44 26.42
CA ALA A 139 -9.38 7.55 27.23
C ALA A 139 -9.92 8.74 26.40
N MET A 140 -9.57 8.80 25.10
CA MET A 140 -9.98 9.83 24.15
C MET A 140 -11.04 9.33 23.16
N ALA A 141 -11.50 8.07 23.26
CA ALA A 141 -12.39 7.46 22.28
C ALA A 141 -13.73 8.19 22.10
N SER A 142 -14.22 8.86 23.14
CA SER A 142 -15.45 9.66 23.12
C SER A 142 -15.24 11.13 22.72
N ASP A 143 -13.99 11.58 22.55
CA ASP A 143 -13.70 12.95 22.10
C ASP A 143 -14.06 13.09 20.61
N PRO A 144 -14.93 14.04 20.23
CA PRO A 144 -15.31 14.25 18.83
C PRO A 144 -14.12 14.48 17.89
N LYS A 145 -13.04 15.11 18.36
CA LYS A 145 -11.81 15.30 17.56
C LYS A 145 -11.15 13.97 17.25
N PHE A 146 -11.05 13.09 18.25
CA PHE A 146 -10.48 11.76 18.04
C PHE A 146 -11.34 10.96 17.06
N THR A 147 -12.67 10.94 17.24
CA THR A 147 -13.59 10.27 16.32
C THR A 147 -13.46 10.78 14.88
N ALA A 148 -13.37 12.10 14.69
CA ALA A 148 -13.19 12.70 13.37
C ALA A 148 -11.87 12.26 12.71
N ILE A 149 -10.77 12.19 13.47
CA ILE A 149 -9.48 11.70 12.96
C ILE A 149 -9.56 10.21 12.60
N MET A 150 -10.22 9.38 13.43
CA MET A 150 -10.41 7.95 13.12
C MET A 150 -11.23 7.74 11.85
N GLU A 151 -12.18 8.62 11.53
CA GLU A 151 -12.93 8.57 10.28
C GLU A 151 -12.09 8.95 9.06
N LYS A 152 -11.13 9.89 9.18
CA LYS A 152 -10.17 10.19 8.11
C LYS A 152 -9.29 8.97 7.76
N MET A 153 -8.99 8.13 8.76
CA MET A 153 -8.21 6.90 8.57
C MET A 153 -9.06 5.69 8.15
N ARG A 154 -10.40 5.81 8.06
CA ARG A 154 -11.23 4.72 7.57
C ARG A 154 -10.90 4.46 6.09
N PRO A 155 -10.61 3.22 5.67
CA PRO A 155 -10.25 2.94 4.29
C PRO A 155 -11.39 3.31 3.33
N CYS A 156 -11.06 4.01 2.24
CA CYS A 156 -11.90 4.13 1.05
C CYS A 156 -13.27 4.80 1.27
N THR A 157 -13.29 5.83 2.11
CA THR A 157 -14.50 6.55 2.51
C THR A 157 -14.64 7.93 1.91
N ALA A 158 -13.54 8.46 1.37
CA ALA A 158 -13.57 9.75 0.69
C ALA A 158 -14.51 9.66 -0.52
N PRO A 159 -15.26 10.74 -0.85
CA PRO A 159 -16.23 10.74 -1.94
C PRO A 159 -15.65 10.24 -3.28
N GLU A 160 -14.36 10.46 -3.51
CA GLU A 160 -13.64 10.04 -4.70
C GLU A 160 -13.72 8.53 -4.94
N TYR A 161 -13.72 7.71 -3.89
CA TYR A 161 -13.87 6.25 -4.01
C TYR A 161 -15.23 5.81 -4.53
N ARG A 162 -16.23 6.70 -4.53
CA ARG A 162 -17.60 6.43 -5.02
C ARG A 162 -17.85 6.99 -6.42
N GLN A 163 -16.88 7.68 -7.01
CA GLN A 163 -17.05 8.32 -8.32
C GLN A 163 -17.33 7.34 -9.46
N PHE A 164 -16.91 6.07 -9.34
CA PHE A 164 -17.13 5.04 -10.35
C PHE A 164 -18.29 4.08 -10.00
N ASP A 165 -19.00 4.30 -8.89
CA ASP A 165 -20.03 3.38 -8.40
C ASP A 165 -21.24 3.26 -9.34
N PHE A 166 -21.44 4.23 -10.24
CA PHE A 166 -22.49 4.16 -11.26
C PHE A 166 -22.35 2.96 -12.20
N TRP A 167 -21.15 2.35 -12.27
CA TRP A 167 -20.86 1.16 -13.06
C TRP A 167 -21.06 -0.15 -12.29
N LEU A 168 -21.37 -0.12 -10.99
CA LEU A 168 -21.65 -1.31 -10.19
C LEU A 168 -22.96 -1.99 -10.62
N GLY A 169 -22.90 -3.30 -10.84
CA GLY A 169 -24.06 -4.12 -11.15
C GLY A 169 -23.75 -5.31 -12.05
N ASP A 170 -24.80 -6.06 -12.34
CA ASP A 170 -24.82 -7.09 -13.38
C ASP A 170 -25.43 -6.49 -14.65
N TRP A 171 -24.76 -6.66 -15.78
CA TRP A 171 -25.03 -5.95 -17.03
C TRP A 171 -25.15 -6.92 -18.20
N ALA A 172 -26.17 -6.73 -19.03
CA ALA A 172 -26.12 -7.11 -20.43
C ALA A 172 -25.41 -6.00 -21.20
N VAL A 173 -24.55 -6.34 -22.15
CA VAL A 173 -23.77 -5.35 -22.90
C VAL A 173 -24.10 -5.47 -24.37
N GLU A 174 -24.42 -4.35 -24.99
CA GLU A 174 -24.83 -4.23 -26.38
C GLU A 174 -23.91 -3.28 -27.14
N ALA A 175 -23.65 -3.57 -28.42
CA ALA A 175 -23.03 -2.64 -29.35
C ALA A 175 -24.06 -1.58 -29.83
N PRO A 176 -23.62 -0.51 -30.52
CA PRO A 176 -24.53 0.41 -31.19
C PRO A 176 -25.49 -0.36 -32.10
N ALA A 177 -26.77 0.04 -32.09
CA ALA A 177 -27.90 -0.68 -32.72
C ALA A 177 -28.40 -1.95 -32.00
N GLY A 178 -27.99 -2.22 -30.76
CA GLY A 178 -28.62 -3.21 -29.87
C GLY A 178 -28.17 -4.65 -30.10
N GLN A 179 -27.07 -4.86 -30.83
CA GLN A 179 -26.51 -6.19 -31.03
C GLN A 179 -25.86 -6.68 -29.72
N PRO A 180 -26.12 -7.91 -29.25
CA PRO A 180 -25.48 -8.43 -28.05
C PRO A 180 -23.95 -8.48 -28.20
N ALA A 181 -23.24 -7.81 -27.30
CA ALA A 181 -21.78 -7.82 -27.24
C ALA A 181 -21.26 -8.78 -26.16
N GLY A 182 -21.98 -8.92 -25.06
CA GLY A 182 -21.60 -9.80 -23.95
C GLY A 182 -22.35 -9.52 -22.65
N THR A 183 -21.77 -9.96 -21.54
CA THR A 183 -22.23 -9.67 -20.19
C THR A 183 -21.08 -9.15 -19.34
N ASN A 184 -21.41 -8.32 -18.35
CA ASN A 184 -20.43 -7.81 -17.41
C ASN A 184 -20.96 -7.82 -15.99
N LEU A 185 -20.16 -8.27 -15.03
CA LEU A 185 -20.45 -8.13 -13.61
C LEU A 185 -19.41 -7.21 -12.98
N VAL A 186 -19.85 -6.15 -12.30
CA VAL A 186 -18.96 -5.21 -11.61
C VAL A 186 -19.32 -5.19 -10.13
N THR A 187 -18.42 -5.67 -9.27
CA THR A 187 -18.61 -5.72 -7.81
C THR A 187 -17.71 -4.72 -7.10
N SER A 188 -18.12 -4.32 -5.89
CA SER A 188 -17.31 -3.52 -4.98
C SER A 188 -16.67 -4.44 -3.94
N GLU A 189 -15.35 -4.52 -3.94
CA GLU A 189 -14.53 -5.37 -3.09
C GLU A 189 -13.65 -4.55 -2.15
N GLN A 190 -12.95 -5.24 -1.23
CA GLN A 190 -12.03 -4.61 -0.27
C GLN A 190 -12.68 -3.45 0.49
N SER A 191 -13.92 -3.65 0.94
CA SER A 191 -14.72 -2.64 1.65
C SER A 191 -14.90 -1.33 0.86
N GLY A 192 -14.95 -1.41 -0.47
CA GLY A 192 -15.13 -0.25 -1.35
C GLY A 192 -13.83 0.35 -1.88
N CYS A 193 -12.67 -0.27 -1.66
CA CYS A 193 -11.43 0.24 -2.23
C CYS A 193 -11.21 -0.15 -3.69
N LEU A 194 -11.91 -1.19 -4.16
CA LEU A 194 -11.66 -1.84 -5.43
C LEU A 194 -13.00 -2.15 -6.11
N LEU A 195 -13.15 -1.78 -7.37
CA LEU A 195 -14.17 -2.36 -8.24
C LEU A 195 -13.54 -3.46 -9.09
N ILE A 196 -14.13 -4.65 -9.07
CA ILE A 196 -13.72 -5.77 -9.92
C ILE A 196 -14.77 -5.97 -11.01
N GLU A 197 -14.32 -5.93 -12.25
CA GLU A 197 -15.11 -6.30 -13.41
C GLU A 197 -14.88 -7.76 -13.77
N HIS A 198 -15.93 -8.47 -14.21
CA HIS A 198 -15.86 -9.76 -14.87
C HIS A 198 -16.62 -9.69 -16.20
N TRP A 199 -15.86 -9.62 -17.29
CA TRP A 199 -16.37 -9.55 -18.66
C TRP A 199 -16.49 -10.94 -19.30
N SER A 200 -17.55 -11.15 -20.08
CA SER A 200 -17.73 -12.32 -20.94
C SER A 200 -18.33 -11.94 -22.29
N SER A 201 -17.62 -12.24 -23.37
CA SER A 201 -18.04 -11.94 -24.74
C SER A 201 -19.17 -12.87 -25.21
N ALA A 202 -20.07 -12.34 -26.04
CA ALA A 202 -21.10 -13.13 -26.73
C ALA A 202 -20.56 -13.90 -27.97
N ALA A 203 -19.29 -13.73 -28.34
CA ALA A 203 -18.71 -14.34 -29.54
C ALA A 203 -18.45 -15.86 -29.38
N PRO A 204 -18.42 -16.65 -30.50
CA PRO A 204 -18.30 -18.11 -30.47
C PRO A 204 -17.05 -18.69 -29.78
N ALA A 205 -16.00 -17.89 -29.63
CA ALA A 205 -14.78 -18.24 -28.90
C ALA A 205 -14.67 -17.39 -27.62
N ALA A 206 -15.71 -17.46 -26.78
CA ALA A 206 -15.98 -16.58 -25.63
C ALA A 206 -14.71 -16.11 -24.90
N GLN A 207 -14.28 -14.89 -25.25
CA GLN A 207 -13.22 -14.20 -24.53
C GLN A 207 -13.80 -13.70 -23.21
N THR A 208 -13.09 -13.98 -22.13
CA THR A 208 -13.41 -13.42 -20.81
C THR A 208 -12.29 -12.52 -20.37
N GLY A 209 -12.61 -11.62 -19.44
CA GLY A 209 -11.59 -10.79 -18.82
C GLY A 209 -12.01 -10.29 -17.46
N THR A 210 -11.06 -9.70 -16.76
CA THR A 210 -11.26 -9.13 -15.43
C THR A 210 -10.48 -7.82 -15.35
N SER A 211 -11.14 -6.77 -14.87
CA SER A 211 -10.47 -5.50 -14.56
C SER A 211 -10.50 -5.16 -13.10
N PHE A 212 -9.39 -4.61 -12.62
CA PHE A 212 -9.21 -4.10 -11.27
C PHE A 212 -9.20 -2.58 -11.34
N ASN A 213 -10.14 -1.94 -10.68
CA ASN A 213 -10.35 -0.49 -10.74
C ASN A 213 -10.28 0.10 -9.33
N PHE A 214 -9.34 1.01 -9.06
CA PHE A 214 -9.16 1.56 -7.71
C PHE A 214 -8.74 3.02 -7.76
N TYR A 215 -9.11 3.78 -6.73
CA TYR A 215 -8.67 5.15 -6.55
C TYR A 215 -7.44 5.21 -5.64
N ASP A 216 -6.35 5.80 -6.12
CA ASP A 216 -5.14 6.03 -5.35
C ASP A 216 -5.07 7.48 -4.85
N ARG A 217 -5.11 7.65 -3.53
CA ARG A 217 -5.05 8.99 -2.90
C ARG A 217 -3.71 9.69 -3.09
N ARG A 218 -2.64 8.95 -3.38
CA ARG A 218 -1.27 9.49 -3.48
C ARG A 218 -1.11 10.34 -4.73
N ASP A 219 -1.63 9.87 -5.86
CA ASP A 219 -1.63 10.59 -7.13
C ASP A 219 -3.00 11.17 -7.52
N LYS A 220 -4.03 10.91 -6.70
CA LYS A 220 -5.41 11.39 -6.85
C LYS A 220 -6.07 10.94 -8.15
N LYS A 221 -5.76 9.71 -8.59
CA LYS A 221 -6.29 9.14 -9.83
C LYS A 221 -6.98 7.80 -9.59
N TRP A 222 -7.94 7.51 -10.47
CA TRP A 222 -8.43 6.15 -10.69
C TRP A 222 -7.46 5.40 -11.59
N HIS A 223 -7.22 4.14 -11.26
CA HIS A 223 -6.33 3.23 -11.98
C HIS A 223 -7.11 2.00 -12.42
N GLN A 224 -6.80 1.50 -13.62
CA GLN A 224 -7.33 0.24 -14.14
C GLN A 224 -6.20 -0.66 -14.65
N ILE A 225 -6.32 -1.95 -14.32
CA ILE A 225 -5.54 -3.02 -14.94
C ILE A 225 -6.53 -4.07 -15.45
N TYR A 226 -6.43 -4.45 -16.72
CA TYR A 226 -7.30 -5.44 -17.36
C TYR A 226 -6.50 -6.67 -17.78
N LEU A 227 -7.06 -7.86 -17.56
CA LEU A 227 -6.50 -9.13 -17.98
C LEU A 227 -7.58 -9.94 -18.71
N ASP A 228 -7.27 -10.45 -19.89
CA ASP A 228 -8.11 -11.41 -20.59
C ASP A 228 -7.68 -12.87 -20.33
N ASN A 229 -8.50 -13.81 -20.81
CA ASN A 229 -8.22 -15.25 -20.76
C ASN A 229 -7.23 -15.75 -21.83
N SER A 230 -6.59 -14.86 -22.59
CA SER A 230 -5.52 -15.20 -23.53
C SER A 230 -4.12 -15.08 -22.92
N GLY A 231 -4.03 -14.55 -21.69
CA GLY A 231 -2.77 -14.31 -20.99
C GLY A 231 -2.00 -13.10 -21.55
N ASN A 232 -2.64 -12.27 -22.37
CA ASN A 232 -1.99 -11.13 -23.03
C ASN A 232 -2.39 -9.79 -22.38
N MET A 233 -1.64 -9.39 -21.35
CA MET A 233 -1.78 -8.04 -20.79
C MET A 233 -1.41 -6.92 -21.78
N GLY A 234 -0.66 -7.23 -22.84
CA GLY A 234 -0.12 -6.23 -23.77
C GLY A 234 -1.18 -5.56 -24.66
N ALA A 235 -2.37 -6.17 -24.81
CA ALA A 235 -3.46 -5.58 -25.57
C ALA A 235 -4.17 -4.44 -24.82
N PHE A 236 -4.03 -4.38 -23.48
CA PHE A 236 -4.72 -3.41 -22.62
C PHE A 236 -3.74 -2.87 -21.57
N PRO A 237 -2.99 -1.80 -21.87
CA PRO A 237 -1.99 -1.27 -20.94
C PRO A 237 -2.66 -0.76 -19.66
N PRO A 238 -1.95 -0.70 -18.52
CA PRO A 238 -2.45 -0.03 -17.33
C PRO A 238 -2.88 1.41 -17.66
N MET A 239 -4.05 1.79 -17.17
CA MET A 239 -4.64 3.10 -17.42
C MET A 239 -4.84 3.86 -16.11
N ALA A 240 -4.74 5.18 -16.17
CA ALA A 240 -5.06 6.05 -15.06
C ALA A 240 -5.83 7.29 -15.52
N GLY A 241 -6.63 7.87 -14.64
CA GLY A 241 -7.40 9.04 -14.97
C GLY A 241 -8.34 9.49 -13.85
N GLU A 242 -9.39 10.22 -14.22
CA GLU A 242 -10.17 11.02 -13.29
C GLU A 242 -11.65 11.00 -13.65
N PHE A 243 -12.47 11.26 -12.64
CA PHE A 243 -13.89 11.55 -12.83
C PHE A 243 -14.07 13.03 -13.14
N ARG A 244 -14.61 13.34 -14.33
CA ARG A 244 -14.84 14.70 -14.80
C ARG A 244 -16.14 14.78 -15.60
N ASP A 245 -16.90 15.84 -15.40
CA ASP A 245 -18.14 16.11 -16.13
C ASP A 245 -19.14 14.93 -16.14
N GLY A 246 -19.24 14.21 -15.01
CA GLY A 246 -20.13 13.06 -14.87
C GLY A 246 -19.60 11.77 -15.52
N LYS A 247 -18.34 11.75 -15.98
CA LYS A 247 -17.72 10.64 -16.71
C LYS A 247 -16.45 10.18 -16.03
N MET A 248 -16.25 8.86 -15.98
CA MET A 248 -14.95 8.30 -15.66
C MET A 248 -14.12 8.25 -16.93
N VAL A 249 -12.95 8.89 -16.96
CA VAL A 249 -12.07 8.89 -18.13
C VAL A 249 -10.68 8.39 -17.73
N LEU A 250 -10.27 7.25 -18.27
CA LEU A 250 -8.97 6.63 -18.04
C LEU A 250 -8.15 6.65 -19.33
N LEU A 251 -6.85 6.93 -19.22
CA LEU A 251 -5.92 6.96 -20.33
C LEU A 251 -4.68 6.14 -20.02
N THR A 252 -4.05 5.58 -21.07
CA THR A 252 -2.70 5.04 -20.96
C THR A 252 -1.67 6.14 -20.77
N ASP A 253 -0.46 5.77 -20.32
CA ASP A 253 0.66 6.71 -20.21
C ASP A 253 0.84 7.51 -21.52
N SER A 254 0.97 8.83 -21.41
CA SER A 254 1.24 9.75 -22.51
C SER A 254 2.51 9.41 -23.31
N ALA A 255 3.46 8.69 -22.72
CA ALA A 255 4.65 8.20 -23.40
C ALA A 255 4.40 6.92 -24.24
N ALA A 256 3.27 6.24 -24.04
CA ALA A 256 2.91 5.07 -24.84
C ALA A 256 2.47 5.47 -26.26
N THR A 257 2.73 4.59 -27.22
CA THR A 257 2.18 4.71 -28.58
C THR A 257 1.76 3.32 -29.04
N PRO A 258 0.49 3.11 -29.45
CA PRO A 258 -0.60 4.08 -29.48
C PRO A 258 -1.11 4.48 -28.07
N LEU A 259 -1.78 5.64 -27.99
CA LEU A 259 -2.54 6.04 -26.82
C LEU A 259 -3.95 5.45 -26.86
N PHE A 260 -4.47 5.17 -25.68
CA PHE A 260 -5.76 4.54 -25.46
C PHE A 260 -6.53 5.35 -24.42
N ARG A 261 -7.81 5.61 -24.67
CA ARG A 261 -8.72 6.34 -23.76
C ARG A 261 -10.04 5.60 -23.62
N TRP A 262 -10.41 5.29 -22.39
CA TRP A 262 -11.69 4.68 -22.06
C TRP A 262 -12.52 5.70 -21.30
N THR A 263 -13.78 5.85 -21.72
CA THR A 263 -14.74 6.76 -21.11
C THR A 263 -15.99 6.00 -20.72
N TRP A 264 -16.37 6.06 -19.44
CA TRP A 264 -17.64 5.55 -18.94
C TRP A 264 -18.56 6.70 -18.54
N ALA A 265 -19.83 6.62 -18.90
CA ALA A 265 -20.83 7.62 -18.55
C ALA A 265 -22.17 6.97 -18.22
N GLN A 266 -22.81 7.38 -17.13
CA GLN A 266 -24.19 7.01 -16.88
C GLN A 266 -25.12 7.89 -17.74
N ILE A 267 -25.83 7.26 -18.68
CA ILE A 267 -26.74 7.98 -19.60
C ILE A 267 -28.20 7.93 -19.15
N ALA A 268 -28.56 6.96 -18.31
CA ALA A 268 -29.87 6.85 -17.66
C ALA A 268 -29.77 5.92 -16.43
N PRO A 269 -30.76 5.89 -15.53
CA PRO A 269 -30.84 4.86 -14.49
C PRO A 269 -30.74 3.45 -15.11
N GLY A 270 -29.78 2.66 -14.65
CA GLY A 270 -29.53 1.32 -15.18
C GLY A 270 -28.93 1.26 -16.59
N LYS A 271 -28.42 2.37 -17.13
CA LYS A 271 -27.70 2.41 -18.41
C LYS A 271 -26.37 3.17 -18.33
N VAL A 272 -25.29 2.51 -18.70
CA VAL A 272 -23.94 3.09 -18.75
C VAL A 272 -23.38 2.89 -20.16
N THR A 273 -22.71 3.87 -20.71
CA THR A 273 -21.95 3.73 -21.96
C THR A 273 -20.48 3.55 -21.65
N GLN A 274 -19.79 2.75 -22.46
CA GLN A 274 -18.33 2.70 -22.50
C GLN A 274 -17.87 2.97 -23.93
N VAL A 275 -16.96 3.93 -24.08
CA VAL A 275 -16.31 4.21 -25.35
C VAL A 275 -14.81 4.04 -25.16
N ALA A 276 -14.21 3.18 -25.97
CA ALA A 276 -12.76 3.06 -26.07
C ALA A 276 -12.29 3.72 -27.37
N GLU A 277 -11.23 4.49 -27.25
CA GLU A 277 -10.66 5.24 -28.35
C GLU A 277 -9.15 5.01 -28.42
N ARG A 278 -8.62 5.05 -29.64
CA ARG A 278 -7.19 4.92 -29.93
C ARG A 278 -6.69 6.17 -30.65
N SER A 279 -5.50 6.61 -30.28
CA SER A 279 -4.77 7.68 -30.96
C SER A 279 -3.34 7.25 -31.32
N THR A 280 -2.89 7.62 -32.52
CA THR A 280 -1.54 7.34 -33.03
C THR A 280 -0.71 8.61 -33.26
N ASP A 281 -1.25 9.79 -32.94
CA ASP A 281 -0.67 11.10 -33.20
C ASP A 281 -0.45 11.95 -31.93
N GLY A 282 -0.31 11.26 -30.79
CA GLY A 282 -0.14 11.91 -29.49
C GLY A 282 -1.42 12.52 -28.93
N GLY A 283 -2.59 11.98 -29.28
CA GLY A 283 -3.88 12.41 -28.73
C GLY A 283 -4.53 13.57 -29.48
N LYS A 284 -4.04 13.93 -30.68
CA LYS A 284 -4.63 15.00 -31.50
C LYS A 284 -5.90 14.52 -32.18
N THR A 285 -5.89 13.28 -32.67
CA THR A 285 -7.05 12.61 -33.23
C THR A 285 -7.33 11.29 -32.50
N TRP A 286 -8.61 10.95 -32.39
CA TRP A 286 -9.09 9.76 -31.69
C TRP A 286 -10.04 8.98 -32.58
N ILE A 287 -9.81 7.67 -32.68
CA ILE A 287 -10.65 6.74 -33.42
C ILE A 287 -11.35 5.83 -32.42
N VAL A 288 -12.67 5.73 -32.48
CA VAL A 288 -13.44 4.80 -31.66
C VAL A 288 -13.09 3.38 -32.06
N THR A 289 -12.58 2.59 -31.11
CA THR A 289 -12.25 1.17 -31.28
C THR A 289 -13.27 0.26 -30.59
N TRP A 290 -14.03 0.79 -29.64
CA TRP A 290 -15.13 0.11 -28.97
C TRP A 290 -16.18 1.13 -28.55
N ASP A 291 -17.44 0.76 -28.72
CA ASP A 291 -18.59 1.52 -28.26
C ASP A 291 -19.61 0.50 -27.75
N SER A 292 -20.07 0.67 -26.51
CA SER A 292 -21.04 -0.23 -25.92
C SER A 292 -21.97 0.44 -24.92
N VAL A 293 -23.15 -0.17 -24.76
CA VAL A 293 -24.14 0.19 -23.76
C VAL A 293 -24.34 -0.98 -22.81
N TYR A 294 -24.10 -0.73 -21.54
CA TYR A 294 -24.38 -1.63 -20.43
C TYR A 294 -25.82 -1.38 -19.97
N ILE A 295 -26.63 -2.42 -20.00
CA ILE A 295 -28.04 -2.42 -19.57
C ILE A 295 -28.13 -3.29 -18.34
N LYS A 296 -28.53 -2.68 -17.22
CA LYS A 296 -28.59 -3.37 -15.93
C LYS A 296 -29.60 -4.52 -15.99
N LYS A 297 -29.18 -5.71 -15.57
CA LYS A 297 -30.08 -6.85 -15.42
C LYS A 297 -31.03 -6.59 -14.23
N LYS A 298 -32.25 -7.09 -14.36
CA LYS A 298 -33.27 -7.02 -13.31
C LYS A 298 -33.02 -8.07 -12.23
#